data_AF-A0A2N3AQ47-F1
#
_entry.id   AF-A0A2N3AQ47-F1
#
_cell.length_a   1.000
_cell.length_b   1.000
_cell.length_c   1.000
_cell.angle_alpha   90.00
_cell.angle_beta   90.00
_cell.angle_gamma   90.00
#
_symmetry.space_group_name_H-M   'P 1'
#
loop_
_entity.id
_entity.type
_entity.pdbx_description
1 polymer ?
#
loop_
_entity_poly.entity_id
_entity_poly.type
_entity_poly.pdbx_seq_one_letter_code
_entity_poly.pdbx_strand_id
1 'polypeptide(L)'
;DPADAELFWLRIDNGLDEAAERNIARRYVWALPQVNRDGYTRLAPSPEQAMDPFDNVLYPFALGRNASVAPEFSTSIAVTASGHERRNSLWSDARLHFDVGPGIRSEAELSELVAFFRARRGPARGFRIMDPFDHSSNAMTGTPTMFDQLIGIGDGATADYQLIKSYGAVEPQVRPITRPRPETLLVSIGGGVTTGWTLSEKGVLRFLAAPPAGAEVRAGFLFDVPVRFAEDRLDVSAVNFAAGEAPSIPLIELRETA
;
A
#
# COMPACT_ATOMS: atom_id res chain seq x y z
N ASP A 1 -39.43 -4.53 -16.93
CA ASP A 1 -39.71 -5.93 -16.63
C ASP A 1 -38.95 -6.31 -15.34
N PRO A 2 -39.36 -7.27 -14.48
CA PRO A 2 -38.44 -7.83 -13.47
C PRO A 2 -37.05 -8.19 -14.02
N ALA A 3 -36.97 -8.61 -15.29
CA ALA A 3 -35.71 -8.88 -15.98
C ALA A 3 -34.78 -7.66 -16.10
N ASP A 4 -35.30 -6.44 -16.01
CA ASP A 4 -34.51 -5.20 -16.11
C ASP A 4 -34.24 -4.56 -14.74
N ALA A 5 -34.72 -5.17 -13.65
CA ALA A 5 -34.75 -4.55 -12.32
C ALA A 5 -33.35 -4.13 -11.86
N GLU A 6 -32.34 -4.98 -12.03
CA GLU A 6 -30.96 -4.71 -11.63
C GLU A 6 -30.40 -3.43 -12.30
N LEU A 7 -30.62 -3.29 -13.61
CA LEU A 7 -30.15 -2.13 -14.37
C LEU A 7 -30.89 -0.84 -13.96
N PHE A 8 -32.22 -0.90 -13.81
CA PHE A 8 -33.01 0.29 -13.50
C PHE A 8 -32.85 0.74 -12.05
N TRP A 9 -32.72 -0.20 -11.09
CA TRP A 9 -32.46 0.16 -9.71
C TRP A 9 -31.11 0.86 -9.54
N LEU A 10 -30.06 0.39 -10.23
CA LEU A 10 -28.75 1.07 -10.24
C LEU A 10 -28.86 2.51 -10.78
N ARG A 11 -29.62 2.71 -11.87
CA ARG A 11 -29.83 4.05 -12.45
C ARG A 11 -30.63 4.96 -11.52
N ILE A 12 -31.66 4.44 -10.87
CA ILE A 12 -32.47 5.16 -9.89
C ILE A 12 -31.58 5.58 -8.71
N ASP A 13 -30.71 4.68 -8.22
CA ASP A 13 -29.81 4.95 -7.11
C ASP A 13 -28.83 6.09 -7.43
N ASN A 14 -28.13 5.97 -8.56
CA ASN A 14 -27.22 7.00 -9.07
C ASN A 14 -27.91 8.36 -9.23
N GLY A 15 -29.16 8.38 -9.74
CA GLY A 15 -29.91 9.62 -9.88
C GLY A 15 -30.25 10.29 -8.55
N LEU A 16 -30.43 9.51 -7.49
CA LEU A 16 -30.66 10.04 -6.15
C LEU A 16 -29.38 10.55 -5.48
N ASP A 17 -28.22 9.99 -5.83
CA ASP A 17 -26.90 10.50 -5.42
C ASP A 17 -26.57 11.82 -6.13
N GLU A 18 -26.77 11.89 -7.45
CA GLU A 18 -26.61 13.12 -8.24
C GLU A 18 -27.52 14.25 -7.71
N ALA A 19 -28.75 13.91 -7.32
CA ALA A 19 -29.65 14.85 -6.66
C ALA A 19 -29.13 15.29 -5.28
N ALA A 20 -28.43 14.41 -4.54
CA ALA A 20 -27.79 14.72 -3.27
C ALA A 20 -26.67 15.76 -3.43
N GLU A 21 -25.78 15.53 -4.40
CA GLU A 21 -24.65 16.42 -4.72
C GLU A 21 -25.13 17.82 -5.12
N ARG A 22 -26.31 17.89 -5.73
CA ARG A 22 -27.01 19.15 -6.07
C ARG A 22 -27.79 19.77 -4.91
N ASN A 23 -27.62 19.28 -3.68
CA ASN A 23 -28.27 19.75 -2.46
C ASN A 23 -29.81 19.63 -2.47
N ILE A 24 -30.38 18.63 -3.16
CA ILE A 24 -31.82 18.35 -3.12
C ILE A 24 -32.13 17.61 -1.81
N ALA A 25 -32.72 18.34 -0.86
CA ALA A 25 -32.98 17.84 0.50
C ALA A 25 -33.97 16.67 0.58
N ARG A 26 -34.96 16.62 -0.33
CA ARG A 26 -36.03 15.60 -0.32
C ARG A 26 -35.96 14.75 -1.58
N ARG A 27 -35.68 13.46 -1.42
CA ARG A 27 -35.51 12.48 -2.48
C ARG A 27 -36.29 11.22 -2.09
N TYR A 28 -37.16 10.74 -2.96
CA TYR A 28 -38.05 9.62 -2.66
C TYR A 28 -38.07 8.63 -3.83
N VAL A 29 -38.08 7.34 -3.51
CA VAL A 29 -38.41 6.27 -4.46
C VAL A 29 -39.85 5.86 -4.20
N TRP A 30 -40.75 6.25 -5.09
CA TRP A 30 -42.18 5.94 -4.98
C TRP A 30 -42.53 4.70 -5.82
N ALA A 31 -42.10 3.53 -5.36
CA ALA A 31 -42.27 2.27 -6.08
C ALA A 31 -42.35 1.07 -5.13
N LEU A 32 -43.07 1.20 -4.02
CA LEU A 32 -43.11 0.20 -2.94
C LEU A 32 -43.39 -1.25 -3.42
N PRO A 33 -44.32 -1.51 -4.36
CA PRO A 33 -44.54 -2.87 -4.88
C PRO A 33 -43.30 -3.44 -5.58
N GLN A 34 -42.60 -2.62 -6.39
CA GLN A 34 -41.40 -3.03 -7.11
C GLN A 34 -40.21 -3.17 -6.16
N VAL A 35 -40.09 -2.28 -5.18
CA VAL A 35 -39.07 -2.37 -4.12
C VAL A 35 -39.19 -3.70 -3.38
N ASN A 36 -40.40 -4.08 -2.96
CA ASN A 36 -40.64 -5.35 -2.27
C ASN A 36 -40.43 -6.57 -3.16
N ARG A 37 -40.78 -6.49 -4.46
CA ARG A 37 -40.62 -7.58 -5.43
C ARG A 37 -39.14 -7.82 -5.76
N ASP A 38 -38.39 -6.74 -5.97
CA ASP A 38 -37.03 -6.78 -6.50
C ASP A 38 -35.95 -6.71 -5.40
N GLY A 39 -36.35 -6.49 -4.14
CA GLY A 39 -35.43 -6.42 -3.00
C GLY A 39 -34.55 -5.17 -2.95
N TYR A 40 -34.96 -4.07 -3.61
CA TYR A 40 -34.18 -2.84 -3.64
C TYR A 40 -33.97 -2.30 -2.22
N THR A 41 -32.70 -2.25 -1.80
CA THR A 41 -32.28 -1.72 -0.51
C THR A 41 -31.22 -0.66 -0.77
N ARG A 42 -31.44 0.55 -0.26
CA ARG A 42 -30.45 1.62 -0.30
C ARG A 42 -29.98 1.95 1.10
N LEU A 43 -28.68 1.92 1.30
CA LEU A 43 -28.05 2.48 2.49
C LEU A 43 -27.91 3.99 2.27
N ALA A 44 -28.27 4.78 3.28
CA ALA A 44 -28.02 6.22 3.21
C ALA A 44 -26.52 6.44 2.94
N PRO A 45 -26.13 7.23 1.93
CA PRO A 45 -24.72 7.55 1.73
C PRO A 45 -24.21 8.20 3.01
N SER A 46 -23.07 7.72 3.51
CA SER A 46 -22.46 8.31 4.70
C SER A 46 -22.21 9.80 4.41
N PRO A 47 -22.69 10.74 5.25
CA PRO A 47 -22.40 12.16 5.08
C PRO A 47 -20.91 12.48 5.33
N GLU A 48 -20.13 11.50 5.80
CA GLU A 48 -18.71 11.65 6.00
C GLU A 48 -17.97 11.73 4.68
N GLN A 49 -17.23 12.82 4.48
CA GLN A 49 -16.25 12.92 3.40
C GLN A 49 -15.37 11.67 3.39
N ALA A 50 -15.17 11.09 2.21
CA ALA A 50 -14.27 9.96 2.03
C ALA A 50 -12.92 10.30 2.68
N MET A 51 -12.60 9.60 3.77
CA MET A 51 -11.35 9.79 4.48
C MET A 51 -10.21 9.37 3.58
N ASP A 52 -9.20 10.22 3.43
CA ASP A 52 -7.95 9.83 2.77
C ASP A 52 -7.23 8.77 3.62
N PRO A 53 -7.14 7.51 3.15
CA PRO A 53 -6.59 6.41 3.91
C PRO A 53 -5.05 6.46 4.02
N PHE A 54 -4.37 7.42 3.39
CA PHE A 54 -2.91 7.48 3.40
C PHE A 54 -2.36 8.90 3.47
N ASP A 55 -1.61 9.21 4.52
CA ASP A 55 -0.84 10.44 4.62
C ASP A 55 0.56 10.23 4.01
N ASN A 56 0.93 11.02 2.99
CA ASN A 56 2.25 10.92 2.34
C ASN A 56 3.39 11.56 3.17
N VAL A 57 3.52 11.13 4.42
CA VAL A 57 4.54 11.56 5.38
C VAL A 57 5.44 10.38 5.75
N LEU A 58 6.67 10.66 6.17
CA LEU A 58 7.55 9.65 6.73
C LEU A 58 7.29 9.50 8.23
N TYR A 59 7.53 8.29 8.75
CA TYR A 59 7.68 8.07 10.19
C TYR A 59 8.75 9.02 10.75
N PRO A 60 8.46 9.78 11.82
CA PRO A 60 9.30 10.91 12.22
C PRO A 60 10.62 10.50 12.86
N PHE A 61 10.73 9.26 13.35
CA PHE A 61 11.92 8.80 14.06
C PHE A 61 12.80 7.91 13.18
N ALA A 62 14.11 8.06 13.35
CA ALA A 62 15.03 7.05 12.83
C ALA A 62 14.77 5.72 13.55
N LEU A 63 14.63 4.64 12.79
CA LEU A 63 14.47 3.33 13.38
C LEU A 63 15.75 2.96 14.13
N GLY A 64 15.60 2.77 15.44
CA GLY A 64 16.69 2.33 16.30
C GLY A 64 17.18 0.95 15.89
N ARG A 65 18.41 0.58 16.30
CA ARG A 65 18.96 -0.77 16.07
C ARG A 65 18.10 -1.91 16.62
N ASN A 66 17.17 -1.59 17.52
CA ASN A 66 16.27 -2.57 18.14
C ASN A 66 14.90 -2.63 17.47
N ALA A 67 14.65 -1.83 16.42
CA ALA A 67 13.45 -2.00 15.62
C ALA A 67 13.45 -3.38 14.97
N SER A 68 12.30 -4.05 15.01
CA SER A 68 12.15 -5.36 14.39
C SER A 68 11.33 -5.25 13.10
N VAL A 69 11.68 -6.06 12.11
CA VAL A 69 10.94 -6.22 10.86
C VAL A 69 10.73 -7.70 10.60
N ALA A 70 9.49 -8.11 10.36
CA ALA A 70 9.09 -9.49 10.16
C ALA A 70 8.23 -9.62 8.89
N PRO A 71 8.72 -10.27 7.82
CA PRO A 71 7.92 -10.65 6.67
C PRO A 71 7.05 -11.89 6.97
N GLU A 72 5.77 -11.84 6.60
CA GLU A 72 4.79 -12.91 6.80
C GLU A 72 4.17 -13.36 5.47
N PHE A 73 4.12 -14.67 5.23
CA PHE A 73 3.30 -15.29 4.18
C PHE A 73 2.10 -16.02 4.80
N SER A 74 0.98 -16.00 4.10
CA SER A 74 -0.17 -16.84 4.44
C SER A 74 -0.09 -18.17 3.68
N THR A 75 0.20 -19.28 4.39
CA THR A 75 0.31 -20.62 3.80
C THR A 75 -0.62 -21.60 4.50
N SER A 76 -1.49 -22.26 3.73
CA SER A 76 -2.30 -23.38 4.22
C SER A 76 -1.56 -24.70 4.05
N ILE A 77 -1.45 -25.49 5.11
CA ILE A 77 -0.78 -26.79 5.12
C ILE A 77 -1.79 -27.88 5.49
N ALA A 78 -1.92 -28.89 4.63
CA ALA A 78 -2.79 -30.03 4.84
C ALA A 78 -2.00 -31.34 4.78
N VAL A 79 -2.09 -32.17 5.82
CA VAL A 79 -1.47 -33.49 5.87
C VAL A 79 -2.52 -34.54 5.51
N THR A 80 -2.23 -35.35 4.49
CA THR A 80 -3.12 -36.44 4.06
C THR A 80 -3.02 -37.63 5.02
N ALA A 81 -4.01 -38.52 4.99
CA ALA A 81 -3.99 -39.75 5.79
C ALA A 81 -2.77 -40.66 5.51
N SER A 82 -2.12 -40.49 4.34
CA SER A 82 -0.86 -41.16 3.98
C SER A 82 0.39 -40.48 4.54
N GLY A 83 0.25 -39.44 5.38
CA GLY A 83 1.35 -38.66 5.95
C GLY A 83 2.01 -37.68 4.98
N HIS A 84 1.46 -37.46 3.78
CA HIS A 84 2.02 -36.52 2.81
C HIS A 84 1.48 -35.11 3.04
N GLU A 85 2.32 -34.10 2.82
CA GLU A 85 1.96 -32.70 3.01
C GLU A 85 1.60 -32.02 1.67
N ARG A 86 0.49 -31.28 1.66
CA ARG A 86 0.12 -30.34 0.61
C ARG A 86 0.19 -28.93 1.18
N ARG A 87 0.89 -28.03 0.47
CA ARG A 87 1.06 -26.62 0.83
C ARG A 87 0.43 -25.75 -0.23
N ASN A 88 -0.31 -24.72 0.19
CA ASN A 88 -0.90 -23.72 -0.69
C ASN A 88 -0.56 -22.33 -0.17
N SER A 89 0.23 -21.56 -0.93
CA SER A 89 0.50 -20.15 -0.61
C SER A 89 -0.71 -19.31 -1.01
N LEU A 90 -1.36 -18.69 -0.03
CA LEU A 90 -2.53 -17.85 -0.24
C LEU A 90 -2.15 -16.43 -0.68
N TRP A 91 -0.96 -15.97 -0.31
CA TRP A 91 -0.41 -14.69 -0.74
C TRP A 91 0.81 -14.90 -1.64
N SER A 92 0.88 -14.13 -2.72
CA SER A 92 2.02 -14.10 -3.64
C SER A 92 3.19 -13.27 -3.12
N ASP A 93 2.92 -12.35 -2.20
CA ASP A 93 3.91 -11.44 -1.60
C ASP A 93 3.82 -11.46 -0.07
N ALA A 94 4.96 -11.30 0.60
CA ALA A 94 5.06 -11.28 2.06
C ALA A 94 4.57 -9.94 2.62
N ARG A 95 3.77 -9.96 3.67
CA ARG A 95 3.32 -8.75 4.37
C ARG A 95 4.31 -8.41 5.48
N LEU A 96 4.77 -7.16 5.55
CA LEU A 96 5.70 -6.74 6.59
C LEU A 96 5.01 -6.29 7.87
N HIS A 97 5.58 -6.72 8.99
CA HIS A 97 5.26 -6.26 10.33
C HIS A 97 6.49 -5.57 10.92
N PHE A 98 6.29 -4.41 11.57
CA PHE A 98 7.35 -3.68 12.22
C PHE A 98 7.03 -3.53 13.71
N ASP A 99 8.05 -3.54 14.56
CA ASP A 99 7.95 -2.94 15.90
C ASP A 99 8.97 -1.81 16.01
N VAL A 100 8.45 -0.59 16.14
CA VAL A 100 9.24 0.65 16.14
C VAL A 100 9.30 1.33 17.51
N GLY A 101 8.71 0.71 18.53
CA GLY A 101 8.77 1.17 19.93
C GLY A 101 10.18 1.19 20.50
N PRO A 102 10.98 0.13 20.31
CA PRO A 102 12.34 0.05 20.83
C PRO A 102 13.27 1.15 20.27
N GLY A 103 13.35 2.29 20.97
CA GLY A 103 14.18 3.42 20.55
C GLY A 103 13.68 4.78 21.07
N ILE A 104 12.39 4.89 21.37
CA ILE A 104 11.78 6.12 21.90
C ILE A 104 12.08 6.23 23.40
N ARG A 105 12.83 7.25 23.81
CA ARG A 105 13.34 7.37 25.20
C ARG A 105 13.20 8.75 25.82
N SER A 106 12.88 9.77 25.03
CA SER A 106 12.70 11.13 25.51
C SER A 106 11.23 11.56 25.55
N GLU A 107 10.90 12.48 26.44
CA GLU A 107 9.56 13.09 26.51
C GLU A 107 9.20 13.82 25.20
N ALA A 108 10.18 14.44 24.55
CA ALA A 108 9.99 15.11 23.27
C ALA A 108 9.57 14.14 22.16
N GLU A 109 10.27 13.00 22.04
CA GLU A 109 9.91 11.95 21.07
C GLU A 109 8.55 11.33 21.40
N LEU A 110 8.22 11.10 22.67
CA LEU A 110 6.89 10.62 23.05
C LEU A 110 5.78 11.61 22.67
N SER A 111 5.99 12.90 22.90
CA SER A 111 5.03 13.94 22.52
C SER A 111 4.80 13.96 21.01
N GLU A 112 5.89 13.88 20.23
CA GLU A 112 5.83 13.79 18.76
C GLU A 112 5.14 12.51 18.29
N LEU A 113 5.41 11.37 18.93
CA LEU A 113 4.76 10.09 18.62
C LEU A 113 3.25 10.16 18.90
N VAL A 114 2.84 10.69 20.04
CA VAL A 114 1.42 10.84 20.39
C VAL A 114 0.72 11.78 19.42
N ALA A 115 1.37 12.88 19.02
CA ALA A 115 0.85 13.79 18.00
C ALA A 115 0.71 13.10 16.64
N PHE A 116 1.72 12.33 16.22
CA PHE A 116 1.71 11.58 14.97
C PHE A 116 0.63 10.50 14.95
N PHE A 117 0.48 9.73 16.04
CA PHE A 117 -0.57 8.72 16.21
C PHE A 117 -1.97 9.33 16.11
N ARG A 118 -2.21 10.45 16.80
CA ARG A 118 -3.50 11.16 16.77
C ARG A 118 -3.81 11.72 15.38
N ALA A 119 -2.81 12.25 14.68
CA ALA A 119 -2.99 12.73 13.31
C ALA A 119 -3.41 11.62 12.33
N ARG A 120 -3.02 10.37 12.61
CA ARG A 120 -3.30 9.18 11.76
C ARG A 120 -4.54 8.42 12.21
N ARG A 121 -5.10 8.80 13.37
CA ARG A 121 -6.29 8.18 13.97
C ARG A 121 -6.09 6.66 14.13
N GLY A 122 -4.96 6.27 14.71
CA GLY A 122 -4.57 4.88 14.89
C GLY A 122 -4.41 4.16 13.53
N PRO A 123 -5.10 3.04 13.28
CA PRO A 123 -4.95 2.25 12.06
C PRO A 123 -5.64 2.87 10.84
N ALA A 124 -6.41 3.95 11.01
CA ALA A 124 -7.27 4.49 9.96
C ALA A 124 -6.49 5.10 8.78
N ARG A 125 -5.32 5.70 9.03
CA ARG A 125 -4.52 6.38 8.00
C ARG A 125 -3.09 5.86 7.98
N GLY A 126 -2.65 5.41 6.81
CA GLY A 126 -1.29 4.95 6.57
C GLY A 126 -0.28 6.07 6.43
N PHE A 127 1.00 5.72 6.44
CA PHE A 127 2.15 6.58 6.25
C PHE A 127 3.34 5.78 5.71
N ARG A 128 4.43 6.45 5.36
CA ARG A 128 5.66 5.82 4.87
C ARG A 128 6.62 5.50 6.01
N ILE A 129 7.30 4.37 5.92
CA ILE A 129 8.43 4.02 6.77
C ILE A 129 9.57 3.50 5.89
N MET A 130 10.82 3.84 6.23
CA MET A 130 11.97 3.21 5.60
C MET A 130 12.27 1.89 6.32
N ASP A 131 12.37 0.79 5.58
CA ASP A 131 12.84 -0.48 6.13
C ASP A 131 14.38 -0.48 6.19
N PRO A 132 15.00 -0.60 7.37
CA PRO A 132 16.45 -0.52 7.49
C PRO A 132 17.15 -1.76 6.89
N PHE A 133 16.43 -2.86 6.74
CA PHE A 133 16.93 -4.11 6.17
C PHE A 133 16.61 -4.26 4.70
N ASP A 134 15.61 -3.54 4.17
CA ASP A 134 15.15 -3.69 2.80
C ASP A 134 14.55 -2.40 2.19
N HIS A 135 15.41 -1.46 1.79
CA HIS A 135 14.97 -0.17 1.21
C HIS A 135 15.62 0.15 -0.14
N SER A 136 16.33 -0.80 -0.76
CA SER A 136 17.01 -0.59 -2.04
C SER A 136 16.69 -1.67 -3.07
N SER A 137 16.57 -1.27 -4.32
CA SER A 137 16.54 -2.18 -5.48
C SER A 137 17.82 -2.97 -5.66
N ASN A 138 18.97 -2.46 -5.18
CA ASN A 138 20.24 -3.14 -5.25
C ASN A 138 20.47 -4.00 -4.00
N ALA A 139 20.41 -5.33 -4.18
CA ALA A 139 20.42 -6.29 -3.10
C ALA A 139 19.34 -5.95 -2.06
N MET A 140 19.71 -5.60 -0.83
CA MET A 140 18.78 -5.25 0.25
C MET A 140 18.91 -3.76 0.63
N THR A 141 20.15 -3.29 0.81
CA THR A 141 20.49 -1.93 1.25
C THR A 141 21.59 -1.28 0.40
N GLY A 142 21.88 -1.84 -0.78
CA GLY A 142 22.97 -1.38 -1.64
C GLY A 142 22.67 -0.03 -2.29
N THR A 143 23.69 0.64 -2.82
CA THR A 143 23.48 1.86 -3.62
C THR A 143 22.82 1.49 -4.95
N PRO A 144 21.68 2.11 -5.33
CA PRO A 144 21.01 1.79 -6.59
C PRO A 144 21.90 1.98 -7.83
N THR A 145 21.69 1.13 -8.83
CA THR A 145 22.27 1.27 -10.17
C THR A 145 21.19 1.13 -11.23
N MET A 146 21.43 1.65 -12.43
CA MET A 146 20.47 1.53 -13.54
C MET A 146 20.23 0.09 -14.03
N PHE A 147 20.94 -0.89 -13.47
CA PHE A 147 20.88 -2.29 -13.85
C PHE A 147 20.20 -3.19 -12.82
N ASP A 148 19.72 -2.64 -11.69
CA ASP A 148 19.30 -3.44 -10.54
C ASP A 148 18.15 -4.41 -10.85
N GLN A 149 16.97 -3.87 -11.16
CA GLN A 149 15.75 -4.67 -11.35
C GLN A 149 15.35 -4.65 -12.82
N LEU A 150 15.11 -5.84 -13.39
CA LEU A 150 14.44 -5.99 -14.68
C LEU A 150 12.95 -5.75 -14.48
N ILE A 151 12.46 -4.61 -14.97
CA ILE A 151 11.08 -4.18 -14.80
C ILE A 151 10.18 -4.77 -15.89
N GLY A 152 10.70 -4.89 -17.11
CA GLY A 152 9.96 -5.47 -18.22
C GLY A 152 10.75 -5.50 -19.52
N ILE A 153 10.13 -6.04 -20.55
CA ILE A 153 10.65 -6.04 -21.93
C ILE A 153 9.75 -5.14 -22.78
N GLY A 154 10.36 -4.27 -23.55
CA GLY A 154 9.66 -3.43 -24.53
C GLY A 154 8.98 -4.28 -25.59
N ASP A 155 7.78 -3.86 -25.99
CA ASP A 155 7.01 -4.40 -27.10
C ASP A 155 6.80 -3.36 -28.23
N GLY A 156 7.29 -2.12 -28.02
CA GLY A 156 7.08 -0.98 -28.93
C GLY A 156 5.73 -0.27 -28.78
N ALA A 157 4.88 -0.68 -27.84
CA ALA A 157 3.53 -0.12 -27.63
C ALA A 157 3.25 0.26 -26.17
N THR A 158 3.64 -0.57 -25.21
CA THR A 158 3.47 -0.35 -23.77
C THR A 158 4.46 0.71 -23.28
N ALA A 159 3.95 1.73 -22.59
CA ALA A 159 4.78 2.81 -22.04
C ALA A 159 4.77 2.87 -20.50
N ASP A 160 3.88 2.13 -19.86
CA ASP A 160 3.71 2.11 -18.40
C ASP A 160 4.29 0.81 -17.81
N TYR A 161 5.18 0.94 -16.84
CA TYR A 161 5.90 -0.17 -16.21
C TYR A 161 5.87 -0.02 -14.69
N GLN A 162 5.29 -0.99 -13.98
CA GLN A 162 5.25 -1.00 -12.52
C GLN A 162 6.65 -1.27 -11.96
N LEU A 163 7.16 -0.41 -11.08
CA LEU A 163 8.39 -0.71 -10.34
C LEU A 163 8.18 -1.94 -9.46
N ILE A 164 9.13 -2.85 -9.52
CA ILE A 164 9.12 -4.11 -8.78
C ILE A 164 10.49 -4.36 -8.14
N LYS A 165 10.49 -5.22 -7.12
CA LYS A 165 11.68 -5.86 -6.59
C LYS A 165 11.49 -7.37 -6.58
N SER A 166 12.48 -8.10 -7.10
CA SER A 166 12.48 -9.56 -7.16
C SER A 166 13.36 -10.16 -6.07
N TYR A 167 12.85 -11.17 -5.37
CA TYR A 167 13.56 -11.94 -4.35
C TYR A 167 13.76 -13.38 -4.83
N GLY A 168 15.02 -13.81 -4.90
CA GLY A 168 15.41 -15.11 -5.46
C GLY A 168 15.77 -15.02 -6.95
N ALA A 169 16.33 -16.11 -7.49
CA ALA A 169 16.81 -16.18 -8.87
C ALA A 169 15.93 -17.06 -9.77
N VAL A 170 15.36 -18.12 -9.21
CA VAL A 170 14.49 -19.08 -9.92
C VAL A 170 13.10 -18.91 -9.36
N GLU A 171 12.12 -18.61 -10.22
CA GLU A 171 10.73 -18.28 -9.82
C GLU A 171 10.69 -17.26 -8.68
N PRO A 172 11.23 -16.03 -8.90
CA PRO A 172 11.36 -15.06 -7.84
C PRO A 172 10.00 -14.64 -7.28
N GLN A 173 9.95 -14.40 -5.98
CA GLN A 173 8.88 -13.59 -5.40
C GLN A 173 9.03 -12.17 -5.95
N VAL A 174 7.98 -11.63 -6.55
CA VAL A 174 7.98 -10.28 -7.11
C VAL A 174 7.11 -9.38 -6.25
N ARG A 175 7.72 -8.34 -5.69
CA ARG A 175 7.06 -7.31 -4.88
C ARG A 175 6.87 -6.04 -5.70
N PRO A 176 5.63 -5.58 -5.93
CA PRO A 176 5.37 -4.25 -6.44
C PRO A 176 5.85 -3.16 -5.47
N ILE A 177 6.52 -2.14 -5.98
CA ILE A 177 7.05 -1.03 -5.20
C ILE A 177 6.19 0.21 -5.44
N THR A 178 5.39 0.59 -4.45
CA THR A 178 4.42 1.70 -4.58
C THR A 178 4.90 3.03 -4.04
N ARG A 179 5.92 3.02 -3.18
CA ARG A 179 6.50 4.22 -2.55
C ARG A 179 8.00 4.37 -2.87
N PRO A 180 8.40 4.41 -4.15
CA PRO A 180 9.80 4.68 -4.50
C PRO A 180 10.15 6.14 -4.17
N ARG A 181 11.44 6.39 -3.93
CA ARG A 181 12.00 7.74 -3.72
C ARG A 181 12.40 8.35 -5.05
N PRO A 182 11.61 9.30 -5.61
CA PRO A 182 11.77 9.76 -6.99
C PRO A 182 13.20 10.23 -7.33
N GLU A 183 13.86 10.89 -6.39
CA GLU A 183 15.20 11.45 -6.51
C GLU A 183 16.32 10.39 -6.65
N THR A 184 16.01 9.13 -6.39
CA THR A 184 16.98 8.02 -6.41
C THR A 184 16.85 7.14 -7.65
N LEU A 185 15.88 7.41 -8.52
CA LEU A 185 15.59 6.58 -9.67
C LEU A 185 16.69 6.71 -10.74
N LEU A 186 17.20 5.55 -11.16
CA LEU A 186 18.11 5.38 -12.28
C LEU A 186 17.47 4.38 -13.24
N VAL A 187 17.09 4.82 -14.43
CA VAL A 187 16.35 3.99 -15.40
C VAL A 187 17.20 3.76 -16.66
N SER A 188 17.20 2.53 -17.16
CA SER A 188 17.84 2.19 -18.44
C SER A 188 16.88 1.44 -19.38
N ILE A 189 17.05 1.66 -20.70
CA ILE A 189 16.39 0.92 -21.78
C ILE A 189 17.48 0.33 -22.66
N GLY A 190 17.47 -0.99 -22.88
CA GLY A 190 18.48 -1.68 -23.69
C GLY A 190 19.91 -1.47 -23.19
N GLY A 191 20.08 -1.22 -21.88
CA GLY A 191 21.37 -0.96 -21.23
C GLY A 191 21.84 0.50 -21.26
N GLY A 192 21.14 1.42 -21.94
CA GLY A 192 21.46 2.85 -21.95
C GLY A 192 20.63 3.65 -20.94
N VAL A 193 21.25 4.63 -20.27
CA VAL A 193 20.53 5.60 -19.40
C VAL A 193 19.42 6.30 -20.18
N THR A 194 18.26 6.47 -19.56
CA THR A 194 17.18 7.29 -20.09
C THR A 194 16.61 8.25 -19.05
N THR A 195 16.22 9.43 -19.52
CA THR A 195 15.49 10.46 -18.75
C THR A 195 14.11 10.74 -19.34
N GLY A 196 13.73 10.04 -20.41
CA GLY A 196 12.47 10.24 -21.13
C GLY A 196 11.28 9.56 -20.46
N TRP A 197 11.11 9.76 -19.16
CA TRP A 197 10.06 9.12 -18.37
C TRP A 197 9.57 10.04 -17.24
N THR A 198 8.41 9.69 -16.69
CA THR A 198 7.82 10.31 -15.50
C THR A 198 7.42 9.21 -14.52
N LEU A 199 7.43 9.53 -13.23
CA LEU A 199 6.95 8.63 -12.19
C LEU A 199 5.50 8.99 -11.85
N SER A 200 4.59 8.08 -12.15
CA SER A 200 3.17 8.18 -11.77
C SER A 200 2.94 7.65 -10.36
N GLU A 201 1.72 7.78 -9.86
CA GLU A 201 1.32 7.24 -8.57
C GLU A 201 1.63 5.74 -8.45
N LYS A 202 1.83 5.28 -7.21
CA LYS A 202 2.10 3.87 -6.88
C LYS A 202 3.27 3.25 -7.64
N GLY A 203 4.25 4.05 -8.03
CA GLY A 203 5.52 3.56 -8.57
C GLY A 203 5.45 3.09 -10.02
N VAL A 204 4.56 3.66 -10.84
CA VAL A 204 4.49 3.34 -12.28
C VAL A 204 5.41 4.28 -13.06
N LEU A 205 6.43 3.73 -13.72
CA LEU A 205 7.24 4.43 -14.70
C LEU A 205 6.46 4.60 -16.00
N ARG A 206 6.24 5.84 -16.43
CA ARG A 206 5.61 6.18 -17.71
C ARG A 206 6.64 6.79 -18.66
N PHE A 207 6.96 6.10 -19.74
CA PHE A 207 7.87 6.59 -20.77
C PHE A 207 7.17 7.54 -21.74
N LEU A 208 7.90 8.56 -22.22
CA LEU A 208 7.41 9.48 -23.25
C LEU A 208 7.25 8.80 -24.62
N ALA A 209 8.06 7.78 -24.87
CA ALA A 209 7.96 6.89 -26.02
C ALA A 209 8.07 5.45 -25.54
N ALA A 210 7.22 4.56 -26.07
CA ALA A 210 7.25 3.15 -25.72
C ALA A 210 8.65 2.55 -25.97
N PRO A 211 9.22 1.81 -25.00
CA PRO A 211 10.48 1.12 -25.21
C PRO A 211 10.43 0.19 -26.43
N PRO A 212 11.48 0.14 -27.27
CA PRO A 212 11.49 -0.70 -28.48
C PRO A 212 11.28 -2.18 -28.19
N ALA A 213 10.72 -2.90 -29.15
CA ALA A 213 10.52 -4.34 -29.04
C ALA A 213 11.83 -5.08 -28.70
N GLY A 214 11.82 -5.86 -27.62
CA GLY A 214 12.97 -6.61 -27.13
C GLY A 214 13.94 -5.83 -26.25
N ALA A 215 13.74 -4.53 -26.04
CA ALA A 215 14.60 -3.74 -25.17
C ALA A 215 14.28 -4.02 -23.69
N GLU A 216 15.30 -4.37 -22.90
CA GLU A 216 15.13 -4.49 -21.44
C GLU A 216 14.90 -3.11 -20.81
N VAL A 217 13.82 -3.00 -20.03
CA VAL A 217 13.56 -1.87 -19.16
C VAL A 217 14.04 -2.23 -17.77
N ARG A 218 15.04 -1.49 -17.26
CA ARG A 218 15.60 -1.69 -15.92
C ARG A 218 15.53 -0.43 -15.09
N ALA A 219 15.45 -0.60 -13.77
CA ALA A 219 15.50 0.52 -12.84
C ALA A 219 16.23 0.14 -11.55
N GLY A 220 16.96 1.12 -11.00
CA GLY A 220 17.41 1.15 -9.61
C GLY A 220 16.80 2.34 -8.89
N PHE A 221 16.46 2.16 -7.60
CA PHE A 221 15.78 3.13 -6.76
C PHE A 221 15.88 2.72 -5.28
N LEU A 222 15.76 3.70 -4.39
CA LEU A 222 15.40 3.49 -3.00
C LEU A 222 13.87 3.56 -2.85
N PHE A 223 13.32 2.95 -1.81
CA PHE A 223 11.89 2.96 -1.56
C PHE A 223 11.56 2.94 -0.07
N ASP A 224 10.34 3.39 0.24
CA ASP A 224 9.71 3.27 1.55
C ASP A 224 8.62 2.19 1.50
N VAL A 225 8.14 1.77 2.66
CA VAL A 225 7.03 0.83 2.83
C VAL A 225 5.79 1.60 3.30
N PRO A 226 4.63 1.43 2.66
CA PRO A 226 3.37 1.97 3.17
C PRO A 226 2.91 1.12 4.36
N VAL A 227 2.78 1.74 5.53
CA VAL A 227 2.35 1.07 6.76
C VAL A 227 1.24 1.84 7.44
N ARG A 228 0.57 1.21 8.40
CA ARG A 228 -0.30 1.87 9.39
C ARG A 228 0.03 1.35 10.78
N PHE A 229 -0.44 2.05 11.81
CA PHE A 229 -0.48 1.46 13.16
C PHE A 229 -1.29 0.16 13.14
N ALA A 230 -0.82 -0.85 13.86
CA ALA A 230 -1.52 -2.13 13.97
C ALA A 230 -2.74 -2.03 14.90
N GLU A 231 -2.68 -1.13 15.89
CA GLU A 231 -3.65 -1.02 16.99
C GLU A 231 -4.31 0.36 17.07
N ASP A 232 -5.54 0.39 17.62
CA ASP A 232 -6.31 1.60 17.90
C ASP A 232 -5.85 2.35 19.17
N ARG A 233 -4.96 1.74 19.95
CA ARG A 233 -4.41 2.31 21.19
C ARG A 233 -2.89 2.42 21.08
N LEU A 234 -2.36 3.50 21.64
CA LEU A 234 -0.93 3.68 21.84
C LEU A 234 -0.65 3.75 23.35
N ASP A 235 0.10 2.78 23.87
CA ASP A 235 0.49 2.72 25.27
C ASP A 235 1.85 3.44 25.46
N VAL A 236 1.84 4.53 26.23
CA VAL A 236 3.04 5.34 26.57
C VAL A 236 3.11 5.54 28.08
N SER A 237 4.31 5.44 28.65
CA SER A 237 4.52 5.62 30.10
C SER A 237 5.77 6.45 30.39
N ALA A 238 5.70 7.29 31.43
CA ALA A 238 6.85 7.97 32.00
C ALA A 238 7.50 7.07 33.05
N VAL A 239 8.78 6.73 32.89
CA VAL A 239 9.50 5.82 33.79
C VAL A 239 10.34 6.60 34.79
N ASN A 240 10.76 7.84 34.49
CA ASN A 240 11.41 8.80 35.40
C ASN A 240 11.23 10.25 34.91
N PHE A 241 11.61 11.25 35.73
CA PHE A 241 11.38 12.70 35.53
C PHE A 241 11.82 13.29 34.16
N ALA A 242 12.56 12.55 33.34
CA ALA A 242 12.98 12.95 31.98
C ALA A 242 12.99 11.80 30.96
N ALA A 243 12.54 10.60 31.34
CA ALA A 243 12.57 9.41 30.48
C ALA A 243 11.19 8.78 30.45
N GLY A 244 10.58 8.78 29.27
CA GLY A 244 9.41 7.97 28.98
C GLY A 244 9.74 6.93 27.92
N GLU A 245 8.95 5.87 27.89
CA GLU A 245 9.13 4.75 26.97
C GLU A 245 7.83 4.39 26.27
N ALA A 246 7.98 3.89 25.05
CA ALA A 246 6.95 3.19 24.30
C ALA A 246 7.51 1.80 23.98
N PRO A 247 7.19 0.76 24.78
CA PRO A 247 7.90 -0.52 24.73
C PRO A 247 7.70 -1.25 23.40
N SER A 248 6.51 -1.13 22.82
CA SER A 248 6.17 -1.69 21.52
C SER A 248 5.25 -0.71 20.79
N ILE A 249 5.51 -0.54 19.49
CA ILE A 249 4.68 0.22 18.57
C ILE A 249 4.56 -0.63 17.30
N PRO A 250 3.58 -1.55 17.26
CA PRO A 250 3.42 -2.44 16.12
C PRO A 250 2.85 -1.67 14.92
N LEU A 251 3.52 -1.79 13.77
CA LEU A 251 3.04 -1.32 12.48
C LEU A 251 2.85 -2.50 11.54
N ILE A 252 1.93 -2.34 10.61
CA ILE A 252 1.64 -3.36 9.60
C ILE A 252 1.58 -2.74 8.21
N GLU A 253 2.18 -3.43 7.24
CA GLU A 253 2.16 -3.01 5.85
C GLU A 253 0.74 -2.96 5.28
N LEU A 254 0.50 -1.94 4.46
CA LEU A 254 -0.69 -1.76 3.64
C LEU A 254 -0.45 -2.33 2.24
N ARG A 255 -1.41 -3.12 1.75
CA ARG A 255 -1.40 -3.58 0.36
C ARG A 255 -2.06 -2.53 -0.52
N GLU A 256 -1.27 -1.91 -1.39
CA GLU A 256 -1.73 -0.81 -2.25
C GLU A 256 -1.99 -1.24 -3.70
N THR A 257 -1.59 -2.47 -4.05
CA THR A 257 -1.86 -3.16 -5.33
C THR A 257 -2.79 -4.35 -5.06
N ALA A 258 -3.81 -4.50 -5.92
CA ALA A 258 -4.78 -5.59 -5.87
C ALA A 258 -4.52 -6.58 -7.01
#